data_AF-A0A9W8CUY7-F1
#
_entry.id   AF-A0A9W8CUY7-F1
#
_cell.length_a   1.000
_cell.length_b   1.000
_cell.length_c   1.000
_cell.angle_alpha   90.00
_cell.angle_beta   90.00
_cell.angle_gamma   90.00
#
_symmetry.space_group_name_H-M   'P 1'
#
loop_
_entity.id
_entity.type
_entity.pdbx_description
1 polymer ?
#
loop_
_entity_poly.entity_id
_entity_poly.type
_entity_poly.pdbx_seq_one_letter_code
_entity_poly.pdbx_strand_id
1 'polypeptide(L)'
;MRYSRAWYAVLLLARLLLAVCPAYIHPDEFFQAPEVVAGDVLGVDALRTWEFSLPAPVRSIVPIYLYAGAPMVLLKAAQALLLRLAGWQLELTPWRLLCASRLFMVAVSLIIDVCVYRTLRRLNPGAQLRPTVLLLASSYCLGVLCCHTFANAFAAAVLAA
;
A
#
# COMPACT_ATOMS: atom_id res chain seq x y z
N MET A 1 -32.42 -2.45 1.14
CA MET A 1 -31.00 -2.60 0.70
C MET A 1 -30.00 -2.23 1.82
N ARG A 2 -29.90 -3.05 2.88
CA ARG A 2 -28.95 -2.85 4.00
C ARG A 2 -27.60 -3.58 3.75
N TYR A 3 -27.62 -4.54 2.82
CA TYR A 3 -26.53 -5.47 2.53
C TYR A 3 -25.31 -4.85 1.81
N SER A 4 -25.47 -3.76 1.05
CA SER A 4 -24.35 -3.21 0.25
C SER A 4 -23.18 -2.71 1.09
N ARG A 5 -23.44 -2.16 2.28
CA ARG A 5 -22.39 -1.69 3.18
C ARG A 5 -21.68 -2.86 3.87
N ALA A 6 -22.43 -3.91 4.23
CA ALA A 6 -21.88 -5.12 4.79
C ALA A 6 -20.97 -5.83 3.78
N TRP A 7 -21.41 -5.95 2.53
CA TRP A 7 -20.58 -6.53 1.46
C TRP A 7 -19.31 -5.73 1.20
N TYR A 8 -19.41 -4.40 1.18
CA TYR A 8 -18.21 -3.57 1.04
C TYR A 8 -17.25 -3.76 2.21
N ALA A 9 -17.75 -3.84 3.45
CA ALA A 9 -16.92 -4.11 4.62
C ALA A 9 -16.25 -5.50 4.56
N VAL A 10 -16.98 -6.52 4.08
CA VAL A 10 -16.43 -7.86 3.85
C VAL A 10 -15.32 -7.82 2.79
N LEU A 11 -15.53 -7.11 1.69
CA LEU A 11 -14.52 -6.96 0.63
C LEU A 11 -13.30 -6.17 1.11
N LEU A 12 -13.49 -5.15 1.94
CA LEU A 12 -12.39 -4.40 2.54
C LEU A 12 -11.59 -5.27 3.52
N LEU A 13 -12.27 -6.09 4.33
CA LEU A 13 -11.60 -7.07 5.19
C LEU A 13 -10.83 -8.09 4.36
N ALA A 14 -11.43 -8.62 3.30
CA ALA A 14 -10.76 -9.54 2.38
C ALA A 14 -9.52 -8.88 1.75
N ARG A 15 -9.63 -7.61 1.32
CA ARG A 15 -8.49 -6.83 0.80
C ARG A 15 -7.35 -6.70 1.82
N LEU A 16 -7.67 -6.38 3.08
CA LEU A 16 -6.68 -6.32 4.16
C LEU A 16 -6.01 -7.68 4.39
N LEU A 17 -6.79 -8.76 4.44
CA LEU A 17 -6.28 -10.12 4.63
C LEU A 17 -5.39 -10.54 3.47
N LEU A 18 -5.84 -10.35 2.23
CA LEU A 18 -5.06 -10.69 1.03
C LEU A 18 -3.73 -9.94 0.97
N ALA A 19 -3.70 -8.67 1.41
CA ALA A 19 -2.46 -7.89 1.46
C ALA A 19 -1.44 -8.50 2.45
N VAL A 20 -1.88 -8.94 3.63
CA VAL A 20 -0.95 -9.48 4.65
C VAL A 20 -0.74 -10.99 4.59
N CYS A 21 -1.56 -11.72 3.84
CA CYS A 21 -1.40 -13.15 3.68
C CYS A 21 -0.06 -13.49 3.00
N PRO A 22 0.59 -14.59 3.43
CA PRO A 22 1.75 -15.11 2.71
C PRO A 22 1.32 -15.51 1.31
N ALA A 23 1.90 -14.87 0.31
CA ALA A 23 1.66 -15.11 -1.10
C ALA A 23 2.97 -14.95 -1.85
N TYR A 24 2.96 -15.28 -3.14
CA TYR A 24 4.07 -14.95 -4.02
C TYR A 24 4.44 -13.46 -3.90
N ILE A 25 5.71 -13.18 -3.63
CA ILE A 25 6.25 -11.83 -3.57
C ILE A 25 6.82 -11.55 -4.95
N HIS A 26 6.23 -10.58 -5.65
CA HIS A 26 6.74 -10.19 -6.96
C HIS A 26 8.11 -9.52 -6.81
N PRO A 27 9.10 -9.78 -7.68
CA PRO A 27 10.41 -9.15 -7.58
C PRO A 27 10.34 -7.62 -7.51
N ASP A 28 9.60 -6.98 -8.42
CA ASP A 28 9.39 -5.52 -8.40
C ASP A 28 8.71 -5.00 -7.12
N GLU A 29 7.91 -5.84 -6.45
CA GLU A 29 7.26 -5.42 -5.21
C GLU A 29 8.29 -5.25 -4.09
N PHE A 30 9.30 -6.12 -4.02
CA PHE A 30 10.26 -6.19 -2.91
C PHE A 30 11.58 -5.50 -3.24
N PHE A 31 12.25 -5.92 -4.32
CA PHE A 31 13.61 -5.47 -4.67
C PHE A 31 13.64 -4.03 -5.17
N GLN A 32 12.56 -3.56 -5.82
CA GLN A 32 12.52 -2.20 -6.37
C GLN A 32 11.86 -1.18 -5.44
N ALA A 33 11.41 -1.59 -4.24
CA ALA A 33 10.74 -0.68 -3.33
C ALA A 33 11.14 -0.82 -1.84
N PRO A 34 10.59 -1.77 -1.05
CA PRO A 34 10.95 -1.96 0.35
C PRO A 34 12.44 -2.10 0.57
N GLU A 35 13.14 -2.91 -0.22
CA GLU A 35 14.57 -3.16 0.00
C GLU A 35 15.41 -1.89 -0.15
N VAL A 36 15.19 -1.15 -1.24
CA VAL A 36 15.95 0.08 -1.54
C VAL A 36 15.86 1.09 -0.40
N VAL A 37 14.69 1.20 0.23
CA VAL A 37 14.46 2.17 1.31
C VAL A 37 14.77 1.60 2.69
N ALA A 38 14.70 0.28 2.88
CA ALA A 38 15.08 -0.36 4.14
C ALA A 38 16.55 -0.08 4.47
N GLY A 39 17.44 -0.15 3.48
CA GLY A 39 18.86 0.23 3.65
C GLY A 39 19.03 1.65 4.16
N ASP A 40 18.29 2.61 3.58
CA ASP A 40 18.41 4.03 3.96
C ASP A 40 17.76 4.33 5.33
N VAL A 41 16.59 3.76 5.62
CA VAL A 41 15.80 4.08 6.83
C VAL A 41 16.29 3.32 8.06
N LEU A 42 16.66 2.06 7.88
CA LEU A 42 17.04 1.15 8.97
C LEU A 42 18.55 0.94 9.07
N GLY A 43 19.33 1.32 8.06
CA GLY A 43 20.77 1.06 8.03
C GLY A 43 21.11 -0.43 7.91
N VAL A 44 20.22 -1.22 7.33
CA VAL A 44 20.43 -2.65 7.08
C VAL A 44 21.14 -2.86 5.75
N ASP A 45 21.76 -4.02 5.56
CA ASP A 45 22.30 -4.39 4.26
C ASP A 45 21.14 -4.57 3.26
N ALA A 46 21.22 -3.88 2.14
CA ALA A 46 20.16 -3.83 1.13
C ALA A 46 20.76 -3.58 -0.25
N LEU A 47 20.29 -4.33 -1.25
CA LEU A 47 20.74 -4.14 -2.61
C LEU A 47 19.98 -3.00 -3.28
N ARG A 48 20.66 -1.87 -3.51
CA ARG A 48 20.13 -0.83 -4.41
C ARG A 48 20.29 -1.29 -5.85
N THR A 49 19.16 -1.50 -6.52
CA THR A 49 19.14 -1.92 -7.92
C THR A 49 19.65 -0.80 -8.85
N TRP A 50 20.10 -1.19 -10.03
CA TRP A 50 20.74 -0.30 -11.00
C TRP A 50 19.82 0.85 -11.44
N GLU A 51 18.50 0.70 -11.35
CA GLU A 51 17.53 1.75 -11.74
C GLU A 51 17.65 3.05 -10.93
N PHE A 52 18.21 2.97 -9.71
CA PHE A 52 18.41 4.09 -8.80
C PHE A 52 19.89 4.47 -8.64
N SER A 53 20.78 3.83 -9.39
CA SER A 53 22.22 4.05 -9.27
C SER A 53 22.67 5.36 -9.92
N LEU A 54 23.62 6.04 -9.29
CA LEU A 54 24.29 7.22 -9.84
C LEU A 54 25.36 6.78 -10.87
N PRO A 55 25.70 7.63 -11.87
CA PRO A 55 25.32 9.03 -12.03
C PRO A 55 23.99 9.28 -12.78
N ALA A 56 23.37 8.26 -13.37
CA ALA A 56 22.22 8.40 -14.26
C ALA A 56 21.07 7.47 -13.87
N PRO A 57 20.31 7.79 -12.79
CA PRO A 57 19.18 6.98 -12.38
C PRO A 57 18.05 7.05 -13.42
N VAL A 58 17.49 5.90 -13.79
CA VAL A 58 16.40 5.81 -14.77
C VAL A 58 15.01 5.80 -14.12
N ARG A 59 14.94 5.68 -12.79
CA ARG A 59 13.69 5.76 -12.03
C ARG A 59 13.78 6.76 -10.90
N SER A 60 12.67 7.46 -10.65
CA SER A 60 12.55 8.33 -9.48
C SER A 60 12.38 7.49 -8.22
N ILE A 61 13.20 7.80 -7.20
CA ILE A 61 13.12 7.17 -5.89
C ILE A 61 11.98 7.75 -5.04
N VAL A 62 11.45 8.93 -5.40
CA VAL A 62 10.48 9.68 -4.59
C VAL A 62 9.22 8.88 -4.27
N PRO A 63 8.52 8.25 -5.24
CA PRO A 63 7.32 7.48 -4.92
C PRO A 63 7.60 6.36 -3.93
N ILE A 64 8.74 5.69 -4.06
CA ILE A 64 9.13 4.56 -3.22
C ILE A 64 9.30 5.00 -1.76
N TYR A 65 9.95 6.14 -1.53
CA TYR A 65 10.05 6.72 -0.19
C TYR A 65 8.68 7.06 0.41
N LEU A 66 7.70 7.43 -0.41
CA LEU A 66 6.35 7.70 0.07
C LEU A 66 5.61 6.43 0.47
N TYR A 67 5.54 5.43 -0.41
CA TYR A 67 4.69 4.26 -0.15
C TYR A 67 5.38 3.11 0.59
N ALA A 68 6.72 3.02 0.56
CA ALA A 68 7.48 2.03 1.31
C ALA A 68 8.28 2.68 2.45
N GLY A 69 8.86 3.87 2.22
CA GLY A 69 9.64 4.57 3.25
C GLY A 69 8.81 5.10 4.42
N ALA A 70 7.70 5.81 4.14
CA ALA A 70 6.83 6.35 5.18
C ALA A 70 6.33 5.28 6.16
N PRO A 71 5.78 4.11 5.74
CA PRO A 71 5.39 3.07 6.68
C PRO A 71 6.57 2.50 7.49
N MET A 72 7.77 2.40 6.92
CA MET A 72 8.95 1.95 7.66
C MET A 72 9.39 2.97 8.74
N VAL A 73 9.38 4.27 8.41
CA VAL A 73 9.66 5.34 9.38
C VAL A 73 8.64 5.33 10.51
N LEU A 74 7.35 5.17 10.18
CA LEU A 74 6.28 5.04 11.18
C LEU A 74 6.48 3.82 12.08
N LEU A 75 6.88 2.68 11.51
CA LEU A 75 7.12 1.46 12.28
C LEU A 75 8.34 1.61 13.21
N LYS A 76 9.42 2.27 12.75
CA LYS A 76 10.60 2.61 13.56
C LYS A 76 10.25 3.58 14.70
N ALA A 77 9.42 4.59 14.42
CA ALA A 77 8.93 5.52 15.43
C ALA A 77 8.04 4.81 16.46
N ALA A 78 7.16 3.91 16.02
CA ALA A 78 6.32 3.10 16.89
C ALA A 78 7.16 2.17 17.79
N GLN A 79 8.20 1.53 17.24
CA GLN A 79 9.15 0.74 18.03
C GLN A 79 9.80 1.60 19.13
N ALA A 80 10.31 2.79 18.80
CA ALA A 80 10.93 3.68 19.77
C ALA A 80 9.93 4.14 20.85
N LEU A 81 8.68 4.39 20.48
CA LEU A 81 7.62 4.78 21.41
C LEU A 81 7.24 3.63 22.35
N LEU A 82 7.06 2.41 21.83
CA LEU A 82 6.73 1.21 22.61
C LEU A 82 7.84 0.89 23.62
N LEU A 83 9.10 1.04 23.21
CA LEU A 83 10.24 0.85 24.11
C LEU A 83 10.23 1.88 25.24
N ARG A 84 9.94 3.15 24.94
CA ARG A 84 9.89 4.22 25.94
C ARG A 84 8.72 4.10 26.93
N LEU A 85 7.54 3.69 26.45
CA LEU A 85 6.32 3.68 27.27
C LEU A 85 6.10 2.36 28.01
N ALA A 86 6.43 1.23 27.38
CA ALA A 86 6.09 -0.10 27.89
C ALA A 86 7.31 -1.01 28.07
N GLY A 87 8.53 -0.53 27.76
CA GLY A 87 9.74 -1.35 27.78
C GLY A 87 9.76 -2.44 26.71
N TRP A 88 8.82 -2.43 25.76
CA TRP A 88 8.69 -3.47 24.75
C TRP A 88 9.43 -3.09 23.47
N GLN A 89 10.44 -3.89 23.11
CA GLN A 89 11.15 -3.76 21.84
C GLN A 89 10.44 -4.52 20.72
N LEU A 90 9.77 -3.79 19.82
CA LEU A 90 9.19 -4.35 18.60
C LEU A 90 10.32 -4.75 17.63
N GLU A 91 10.47 -6.04 17.34
CA GLU A 91 11.42 -6.50 16.32
C GLU A 91 10.99 -6.08 14.90
N LEU A 92 11.90 -5.49 14.12
CA LEU A 92 11.64 -5.02 12.75
C LEU A 92 12.10 -6.09 11.74
N THR A 93 11.33 -7.17 11.61
CA THR A 93 11.64 -8.24 10.65
C THR A 93 11.27 -7.83 9.21
N PRO A 94 11.92 -8.40 8.17
CA PRO A 94 11.59 -8.13 6.77
C PRO A 94 10.10 -8.33 6.45
N TRP A 95 9.49 -9.37 7.04
CA TRP A 95 8.07 -9.65 6.89
C TRP A 95 7.20 -8.52 7.46
N ARG A 96 7.52 -8.00 8.66
CA ARG A 96 6.77 -6.88 9.27
C ARG A 96 6.89 -5.60 8.45
N LEU A 97 8.06 -5.34 7.88
CA LEU A 97 8.31 -4.19 7.00
C LEU A 97 7.51 -4.28 5.69
N LEU A 98 7.48 -5.47 5.08
CA LEU A 98 6.66 -5.74 3.90
C LEU A 98 5.17 -5.56 4.22
N CYS A 99 4.67 -6.20 5.28
CA CYS A 99 3.27 -6.05 5.70
C CYS A 99 2.91 -4.60 6.01
N ALA A 100 3.78 -3.84 6.69
CA ALA A 100 3.54 -2.43 6.96
C ALA A 100 3.39 -1.62 5.67
N SER A 101 4.24 -1.87 4.68
CA SER A 101 4.18 -1.21 3.37
C SER A 101 2.92 -1.59 2.59
N ARG A 102 2.51 -2.87 2.63
CA ARG A 102 1.25 -3.33 2.02
C ARG A 102 0.02 -2.75 2.69
N LEU A 103 -0.02 -2.70 4.02
CA LEU A 103 -1.12 -2.08 4.77
C LEU A 103 -1.25 -0.58 4.46
N PHE A 104 -0.12 0.11 4.28
CA PHE A 104 -0.11 1.47 3.79
C PHE A 104 -0.71 1.57 2.38
N MET A 105 -0.32 0.69 1.47
CA MET A 105 -0.90 0.64 0.12
C MET A 105 -2.39 0.29 0.12
N VAL A 106 -2.89 -0.54 1.06
CA VAL A 106 -4.33 -0.74 1.26
C VAL A 106 -5.01 0.58 1.64
N ALA A 107 -4.43 1.39 2.53
CA ALA A 107 -4.97 2.69 2.87
C ALA A 107 -4.97 3.65 1.66
N VAL A 108 -3.89 3.67 0.87
CA VAL A 108 -3.80 4.44 -0.37
C VAL A 108 -4.85 3.97 -1.39
N SER A 109 -5.13 2.67 -1.49
CA SER A 109 -6.15 2.12 -2.40
C SER A 109 -7.55 2.67 -2.13
N LEU A 110 -7.85 3.09 -0.89
CA LEU A 110 -9.15 3.69 -0.54
C LEU A 110 -9.38 5.04 -1.22
N ILE A 111 -8.30 5.74 -1.62
CA ILE A 111 -8.40 6.96 -2.42
C ILE A 111 -9.12 6.66 -3.73
N ILE A 112 -8.78 5.53 -4.37
CA ILE A 112 -9.42 5.10 -5.63
C ILE A 112 -10.91 4.84 -5.40
N ASP A 113 -11.27 4.12 -4.34
CA ASP A 113 -12.69 3.85 -4.01
C ASP A 113 -13.48 5.17 -3.82
N VAL A 114 -12.91 6.13 -3.08
CA VAL A 114 -13.52 7.44 -2.82
C VAL A 114 -13.65 8.25 -4.11
N CYS A 115 -12.61 8.29 -4.94
CA CYS A 115 -12.61 9.05 -6.18
C CYS A 115 -13.61 8.49 -7.18
N VAL A 116 -13.66 7.16 -7.37
CA VAL A 116 -14.67 6.54 -8.24
C VAL A 116 -16.07 6.81 -7.72
N TYR A 117 -16.31 6.68 -6.41
CA TYR A 117 -17.61 7.00 -5.82
C TYR A 117 -18.03 8.46 -6.07
N ARG A 118 -17.11 9.41 -5.86
CA ARG A 118 -17.36 10.86 -6.07
C ARG A 118 -17.62 11.17 -7.54
N THR A 119 -16.82 10.62 -8.44
CA THR A 119 -16.96 10.82 -9.90
C THR A 119 -18.28 10.27 -10.41
N LEU A 120 -18.66 9.07 -10.01
CA LEU A 120 -19.96 8.49 -10.38
C LEU A 120 -21.13 9.34 -9.88
N ARG A 121 -21.07 9.80 -8.64
CA ARG A 121 -22.13 10.66 -8.07
C ARG A 121 -22.27 11.99 -8.81
N ARG A 122 -21.17 12.53 -9.35
CA ARG A 122 -21.17 13.79 -10.13
C ARG A 122 -21.63 13.60 -11.56
N LEU A 123 -21.12 12.58 -12.26
CA LEU A 123 -21.37 12.39 -13.69
C LEU A 123 -22.71 11.71 -13.97
N ASN A 124 -23.19 10.85 -13.08
CA ASN A 124 -24.45 10.16 -13.26
C ASN A 124 -25.21 10.03 -11.92
N PRO A 125 -25.91 11.10 -11.49
CA PRO A 125 -26.66 11.11 -10.24
C PRO A 125 -27.74 10.02 -10.13
N GLY A 126 -28.22 9.50 -11.27
CA GLY A 126 -29.20 8.41 -11.33
C GLY A 126 -28.59 7.00 -11.34
N ALA A 127 -27.27 6.87 -11.42
CA ALA A 127 -26.61 5.57 -11.46
C ALA A 127 -26.73 4.81 -10.12
N GLN A 128 -26.79 3.48 -10.21
CA GLN A 128 -26.71 2.62 -9.04
C GLN A 128 -25.26 2.63 -8.51
N LEU A 129 -24.97 3.50 -7.54
CA LEU A 129 -23.62 3.65 -6.98
C LEU A 129 -23.10 2.38 -6.30
N ARG A 130 -23.99 1.59 -5.71
CA ARG A 130 -23.63 0.46 -4.83
C ARG A 130 -23.05 -0.73 -5.61
N PRO A 131 -23.70 -1.24 -6.69
CA PRO A 131 -23.10 -2.31 -7.50
C PRO A 131 -21.74 -1.93 -8.09
N THR A 132 -21.57 -0.69 -8.55
CA THR A 132 -20.31 -0.26 -9.17
C THR A 132 -19.15 -0.24 -8.18
N VAL A 133 -19.37 0.30 -6.96
CA VAL A 133 -18.34 0.29 -5.91
C VAL A 133 -18.03 -1.14 -5.44
N LEU A 134 -19.03 -2.01 -5.36
CA LEU A 134 -18.81 -3.42 -5.02
C LEU A 134 -18.03 -4.16 -6.10
N LEU A 135 -18.35 -3.95 -7.38
CA LEU A 135 -17.64 -4.52 -8.51
C LEU A 135 -16.17 -4.09 -8.53
N LEU A 136 -15.94 -2.79 -8.29
CA LEU A 136 -14.61 -2.23 -8.18
C LEU A 136 -13.84 -2.85 -7.00
N ALA A 137 -14.46 -2.89 -5.82
CA ALA A 137 -13.85 -3.43 -4.61
C ALA A 137 -13.57 -4.93 -4.69
N SER A 138 -14.34 -5.69 -5.48
CA SER A 138 -14.12 -7.12 -5.73
C SER A 138 -13.14 -7.41 -6.87
N SER A 139 -12.64 -6.39 -7.56
CA SER A 139 -11.73 -6.58 -8.69
C SER A 139 -10.35 -7.04 -8.22
N TYR A 140 -9.69 -7.89 -9.02
CA TYR A 140 -8.32 -8.33 -8.76
C TYR A 140 -7.34 -7.15 -8.68
N CYS A 141 -7.55 -6.11 -9.50
CA CYS A 141 -6.72 -4.92 -9.51
C CYS A 141 -6.71 -4.22 -8.15
N LEU A 142 -7.86 -4.02 -7.51
CA LEU A 142 -7.93 -3.37 -6.19
C LEU A 142 -7.62 -4.33 -5.04
N GLY A 143 -8.07 -5.57 -5.13
CA GLY A 143 -7.88 -6.58 -4.09
C GLY A 143 -6.43 -7.03 -3.92
N VAL A 144 -5.62 -6.97 -4.99
CA VAL A 144 -4.24 -7.45 -5.00
C VAL A 144 -3.30 -6.34 -5.49
N LEU A 145 -3.37 -5.94 -6.76
CA LEU A 145 -2.34 -5.07 -7.35
C LEU A 145 -2.21 -3.71 -6.65
N CYS A 146 -3.33 -3.07 -6.28
CA CYS A 146 -3.32 -1.76 -5.62
C CYS A 146 -2.92 -1.82 -4.15
N CYS A 147 -2.83 -3.02 -3.56
CA CYS A 147 -2.45 -3.22 -2.16
C CYS A 147 -0.98 -3.62 -2.00
N HIS A 148 -0.29 -3.88 -3.11
CA HIS A 148 1.13 -4.22 -3.14
C HIS A 148 1.95 -2.98 -3.50
N THR A 149 3.24 -2.99 -3.18
CA THR A 149 4.16 -1.85 -3.31
C THR A 149 4.64 -1.61 -4.75
N PHE A 150 3.70 -1.55 -5.69
CA PHE A 150 3.98 -1.20 -7.08
C PHE A 150 3.88 0.31 -7.30
N ALA A 151 4.86 0.88 -7.99
CA ALA A 151 4.84 2.29 -8.38
C ALA A 151 3.59 2.65 -9.21
N ASN A 152 3.12 1.73 -10.07
CA ASN A 152 1.91 1.91 -10.87
C ASN A 152 0.64 1.98 -10.02
N ALA A 153 0.57 1.19 -8.95
CA ALA A 153 -0.55 1.23 -8.00
C ALA A 153 -0.60 2.57 -7.27
N PHE A 154 0.55 3.05 -6.81
CA PHE A 154 0.65 4.36 -6.16
C PHE A 154 0.28 5.49 -7.14
N ALA A 155 0.81 5.46 -8.36
CA ALA A 155 0.49 6.44 -9.40
C ALA A 155 -1.00 6.46 -9.74
N ALA A 156 -1.65 5.29 -9.82
CA ALA A 156 -3.09 5.20 -10.06
C ALA A 156 -3.91 5.89 -8.96
N ALA A 157 -3.53 5.73 -7.69
CA ALA A 157 -4.20 6.40 -6.58
C ALA A 157 -3.97 7.92 -6.59
N VAL A 158 -2.76 8.38 -6.90
CA VAL A 158 -2.43 9.81 -6.99
C VAL A 158 -3.14 10.48 -8.17
N LEU A 159 -3.17 9.83 -9.34
CA LEU A 159 -3.85 10.36 -10.53
C LEU A 159 -5.37 10.35 -10.40
N ALA A 160 -5.94 9.48 -9.56
CA ALA A 160 -7.36 9.44 -9.30
C ALA A 160 -7.84 10.59 -8.39
N ALA A 161 -6.97 11.17 -7.57
CA ALA A 161 -7.27 12.19 -6.56
C ALA A 161 -7.40 13.59 -7.15
#